data_AF-A0A6C0LIP7-F1
#
_entry.id   AF-A0A6C0LIP7-F1
#
_cell.length_a   1.000
_cell.length_b   1.000
_cell.length_c   1.000
_cell.angle_alpha   90.00
_cell.angle_beta   90.00
_cell.angle_gamma   90.00
#
_symmetry.space_group_name_H-M   'P 1'
#
loop_
_entity.id
_entity.type
_entity.pdbx_description
1 polymer ?
#
loop_
_entity_poly.entity_id
_entity_poly.type
_entity_poly.pdbx_seq_one_letter_code
_entity_poly.pdbx_strand_id
1 'polypeptide(L)'
;MTATICYRKGNGYHHHLPDMEFSAFFEKTTNLRGDVLLSLKYFLFIKYEENIYVEVKNVGCVLMPFEELLKNKLLKMYYDLSLLLVKDKNQFVEKVSDEGNRIWDAEITDIYKGRRNCFVDTAYILNGEFKTDKQYCYYDINPYELIGMKVETASGIEFYNYAFKARLGYEISNFEKRTNDYMDIVVEYVSTLMEKELDEISAIEEDKQNLIKLVKFYDSKKYMNCDLFEVIYNNIIRASDAFAPYLANMDLANRDDVDKAIRAVVVSL
;
A
#
# COMPACT_ATOMS: atom_id res chain seq x y z
N MET A 1 15.64 17.26 2.00
CA MET A 1 14.24 16.84 2.16
C MET A 1 13.54 17.11 0.84
N THR A 2 13.27 16.05 0.10
CA THR A 2 12.62 16.11 -1.22
C THR A 2 11.18 16.58 -1.08
N ALA A 3 10.59 17.12 -2.16
CA ALA A 3 9.23 17.65 -2.15
C ALA A 3 8.22 16.59 -1.67
N THR A 4 7.54 16.87 -0.56
CA THR A 4 6.41 16.08 -0.07
C THR A 4 5.20 16.33 -0.95
N ILE A 5 4.58 15.27 -1.48
CA ILE A 5 3.26 15.37 -2.09
C ILE A 5 2.24 15.00 -1.02
N CYS A 6 1.38 15.95 -0.68
CA CYS A 6 0.25 15.73 0.21
C CYS A 6 -1.05 15.95 -0.56
N TYR A 7 -1.94 14.95 -0.54
CA TYR A 7 -3.26 15.06 -1.14
C TYR A 7 -4.32 14.44 -0.23
N ARG A 8 -5.55 14.91 -0.37
CA ARG A 8 -6.69 14.40 0.40
C ARG A 8 -7.40 13.32 -0.40
N LYS A 9 -7.69 12.19 0.23
CA LYS A 9 -8.53 11.12 -0.34
C LYS A 9 -9.37 10.50 0.75
N GLY A 10 -10.70 10.56 0.60
CA GLY A 10 -11.63 10.16 1.66
C GLY A 10 -11.33 10.88 2.98
N ASN A 11 -11.25 10.11 4.07
CA ASN A 11 -11.07 10.62 5.44
C ASN A 11 -9.59 10.66 5.88
N GLY A 12 -8.68 10.95 4.94
CA GLY A 12 -7.24 11.00 5.22
C GLY A 12 -6.45 11.94 4.31
N TYR A 13 -5.36 12.47 4.86
CA TYR A 13 -4.28 13.07 4.08
C TYR A 13 -3.23 12.00 3.79
N HIS A 14 -2.94 11.80 2.51
CA HIS A 14 -1.91 10.90 2.04
C HIS A 14 -0.62 11.70 1.86
N HIS A 15 0.41 11.33 2.61
CA HIS A 15 1.70 11.99 2.62
C HIS A 15 2.72 11.09 1.95
N HIS A 16 3.22 11.51 0.78
CA HIS A 16 4.27 10.79 0.06
C HIS A 16 5.63 11.44 0.33
N LEU A 17 6.54 10.64 0.88
CA LEU A 17 7.89 11.01 1.28
C LEU A 17 8.89 10.04 0.64
N PRO A 18 9.45 10.37 -0.55
CA PRO A 18 10.28 9.44 -1.31
C PRO A 18 11.61 9.10 -0.63
N ASP A 19 12.07 9.94 0.32
CA ASP A 19 13.29 9.71 1.09
C ASP A 19 13.07 8.78 2.31
N MET A 20 11.83 8.35 2.55
CA MET A 20 11.45 7.49 3.68
C MET A 20 10.74 6.23 3.20
N GLU A 21 10.92 5.15 3.94
CA GLU A 21 10.25 3.87 3.70
C GLU A 21 9.43 3.46 4.93
N PHE A 22 8.12 3.45 4.76
CA PHE A 22 7.10 3.04 5.72
C PHE A 22 6.70 1.61 5.44
N SER A 23 6.67 0.79 6.48
CA SER A 23 6.12 -0.55 6.39
C SER A 23 5.63 -1.04 7.75
N ALA A 24 4.73 -2.01 7.73
CA ALA A 24 4.26 -2.65 8.96
C ALA A 24 3.87 -4.10 8.74
N PHE A 25 4.06 -4.91 9.76
CA PHE A 25 3.54 -6.27 9.84
C PHE A 25 2.54 -6.34 10.99
N PHE A 26 1.34 -6.83 10.71
CA PHE A 26 0.29 -7.01 11.71
C PHE A 26 -0.34 -8.39 11.61
N GLU A 27 -0.40 -9.08 12.74
CA GLU A 27 -1.06 -10.37 12.88
C GLU A 27 -1.97 -10.34 14.11
N LYS A 28 -3.23 -10.75 13.93
CA LYS A 28 -4.20 -10.93 14.99
C LYS A 28 -4.76 -12.34 14.95
N THR A 29 -4.72 -13.02 16.09
CA THR A 29 -5.41 -14.29 16.29
C THR A 29 -6.49 -14.13 17.35
N THR A 30 -7.70 -14.58 17.04
CA THR A 30 -8.84 -14.64 17.95
C THR A 30 -9.26 -16.09 18.15
N ASN A 31 -10.11 -16.35 19.15
CA ASN A 31 -10.81 -17.63 19.24
C ASN A 31 -11.78 -17.81 18.04
N LEU A 32 -12.38 -18.99 17.93
CA LEU A 32 -13.32 -19.34 16.84
C LEU A 32 -14.54 -18.41 16.74
N ARG A 33 -14.90 -17.72 17.83
CA ARG A 33 -16.02 -16.77 17.88
C ARG A 33 -15.62 -15.35 17.51
N GLY A 34 -14.32 -15.06 17.40
CA GLY A 34 -13.81 -13.73 17.08
C GLY A 34 -13.81 -12.73 18.25
N ASP A 35 -14.31 -13.12 19.43
CA ASP A 35 -14.57 -12.23 20.57
C ASP A 35 -13.41 -12.20 21.59
N VAL A 36 -12.55 -13.23 21.60
CA VAL A 36 -11.39 -13.28 22.50
C VAL A 36 -10.10 -13.16 21.70
N LEU A 37 -9.28 -12.16 22.03
CA LEU A 37 -7.92 -12.00 21.50
C LEU A 37 -7.00 -13.07 22.10
N LEU A 38 -6.45 -13.94 21.24
CA LEU A 38 -5.49 -14.97 21.64
C LEU A 38 -4.04 -14.52 21.44
N SER A 39 -3.76 -13.86 20.31
CA SER A 39 -2.44 -13.33 20.00
C SER A 39 -2.56 -12.03 19.21
N LEU A 40 -1.61 -11.13 19.43
CA LEU A 40 -1.49 -9.91 18.65
C LEU A 40 -0.03 -9.55 18.45
N LYS A 41 0.35 -9.34 17.20
CA LYS A 41 1.66 -8.85 16.82
C LYS A 41 1.50 -7.62 15.96
N TYR A 42 2.28 -6.60 16.27
CA TYR A 42 2.52 -5.52 15.34
C TYR A 42 3.98 -5.13 15.40
N PHE A 43 4.54 -4.90 14.21
CA PHE A 43 5.88 -4.40 13.97
C PHE A 43 5.73 -3.25 12.99
N LEU A 44 6.14 -2.06 13.40
CA LEU A 44 6.06 -0.86 12.58
C LEU A 44 7.48 -0.39 12.30
N PHE A 45 7.74 -0.06 11.06
CA PHE A 45 9.05 0.37 10.59
C PHE A 45 8.94 1.70 9.85
N ILE A 46 9.90 2.60 10.09
CA ILE A 46 10.14 3.78 9.27
C ILE A 46 11.64 3.89 9.04
N LYS A 47 12.10 3.54 7.83
CA LYS A 47 13.48 3.74 7.42
C LYS A 47 13.62 5.13 6.82
N TYR A 48 14.66 5.86 7.21
CA TYR A 48 15.06 7.11 6.57
C TYR A 48 16.58 7.19 6.57
N GLU A 49 17.16 7.59 5.44
CA GLU A 49 18.61 7.60 5.28
C GLU A 49 19.23 6.24 5.70
N GLU A 50 20.21 6.28 6.61
CA GLU A 50 20.92 5.12 7.18
C GLU A 50 20.32 4.61 8.50
N ASN A 51 19.17 5.16 8.92
CA ASN A 51 18.53 4.83 10.19
C ASN A 51 17.15 4.19 10.00
N ILE A 52 16.67 3.52 11.05
CA ILE A 52 15.34 2.92 11.09
C ILE A 52 14.71 3.08 12.46
N TYR A 53 13.50 3.63 12.47
CA TYR A 53 12.58 3.55 13.61
C TYR A 53 11.87 2.21 13.59
N VAL A 54 11.85 1.55 14.73
CA VAL A 54 11.18 0.27 14.92
C VAL A 54 10.29 0.37 16.14
N GLU A 55 9.04 -0.04 16.00
CA GLU A 55 8.09 -0.15 17.10
C GLU A 55 7.47 -1.54 17.13
N VAL A 56 7.56 -2.21 18.28
CA VAL A 56 7.04 -3.57 18.47
C VAL A 56 6.17 -3.64 19.72
N LYS A 57 4.97 -4.23 19.58
CA LYS A 57 4.04 -4.42 20.70
C LYS A 57 4.73 -5.11 21.87
N ASN A 58 4.53 -4.59 23.08
CA ASN A 58 5.06 -5.14 24.34
C ASN A 58 6.59 -5.15 24.46
N VAL A 59 7.31 -4.57 23.49
CA VAL A 59 8.76 -4.36 23.55
C VAL A 59 9.05 -2.86 23.72
N GLY A 60 8.46 -2.02 22.86
CA GLY A 60 8.69 -0.57 22.85
C GLY A 60 9.08 -0.08 21.46
N CYS A 61 9.70 1.10 21.41
CA CYS A 61 10.26 1.65 20.18
C CYS A 61 11.77 1.90 20.32
N VAL A 62 12.46 1.95 19.19
CA VAL A 62 13.88 2.31 19.11
C VAL A 62 14.15 2.98 17.75
N LEU A 63 14.99 4.01 17.75
CA LEU A 63 15.62 4.51 16.54
C LEU A 63 17.07 4.02 16.53
N MET A 64 17.46 3.25 15.52
CA MET A 64 18.79 2.65 15.42
C MET A 64 19.35 2.77 14.00
N PRO A 65 20.68 2.62 13.81
CA PRO A 65 21.23 2.45 12.47
C PRO A 65 20.60 1.24 11.79
N PHE A 66 20.32 1.35 10.50
CA PHE A 66 19.70 0.27 9.74
C PHE A 66 20.55 -1.01 9.73
N GLU A 67 21.87 -0.86 9.73
CA GLU A 67 22.79 -1.99 9.85
C GLU A 67 22.62 -2.78 11.16
N GLU A 68 22.23 -2.13 12.26
CA GLU A 68 21.96 -2.83 13.54
C GLU A 68 20.70 -3.70 13.45
N LEU A 69 19.67 -3.25 12.73
CA LEU A 69 18.47 -4.06 12.46
C LEU A 69 18.83 -5.31 11.66
N LEU A 70 19.69 -5.18 10.64
CA LEU A 70 20.08 -6.30 9.77
C LEU A 70 20.82 -7.42 10.52
N LYS A 71 21.48 -7.13 11.64
CA LYS A 71 22.13 -8.14 12.50
C LYS A 71 21.12 -9.02 13.23
N ASN A 72 19.90 -8.52 13.46
CA ASN A 72 18.83 -9.27 14.12
C ASN A 72 17.94 -9.97 13.07
N LYS A 73 18.20 -11.27 12.84
CA LYS A 73 17.50 -12.08 11.83
C LYS A 73 15.97 -12.04 11.93
N LEU A 74 15.43 -12.01 13.16
CA LEU A 74 13.98 -12.00 13.37
C LEU A 74 13.37 -10.64 13.05
N LEU A 75 14.00 -9.54 13.48
CA LEU A 75 13.57 -8.19 13.08
C LEU A 75 13.68 -7.99 11.57
N LYS A 76 14.78 -8.45 10.97
CA LYS A 76 14.97 -8.40 9.53
C LYS A 76 13.85 -9.14 8.80
N MET A 77 13.51 -10.36 9.22
CA MET A 77 12.40 -11.12 8.64
C MET A 77 11.09 -10.33 8.68
N TYR A 78 10.70 -9.77 9.83
CA TYR A 78 9.47 -8.98 9.93
C TYR A 78 9.52 -7.70 9.10
N TYR A 79 10.69 -7.06 8.98
CA TYR A 79 10.88 -5.92 8.09
C TYR A 79 10.72 -6.32 6.61
N ASP A 80 11.37 -7.40 6.16
CA ASP A 80 11.24 -7.90 4.78
C ASP A 80 9.76 -8.25 4.46
N LEU A 81 9.08 -8.97 5.37
CA LEU A 81 7.66 -9.30 5.23
C LEU A 81 6.79 -8.04 5.15
N SER A 82 7.06 -7.05 6.00
CA SER A 82 6.28 -5.80 6.02
C SER A 82 6.36 -5.02 4.71
N LEU A 83 7.48 -5.11 3.99
CA LEU A 83 7.66 -4.45 2.69
C LEU A 83 6.87 -5.12 1.57
N LEU A 84 6.58 -6.42 1.70
CA LEU A 84 5.75 -7.15 0.73
C LEU A 84 4.26 -6.88 0.94
N LEU A 85 3.88 -6.42 2.13
CA LEU A 85 2.49 -6.20 2.51
C LEU A 85 2.02 -4.75 2.38
N VAL A 86 2.97 -3.80 2.39
CA VAL A 86 2.67 -2.38 2.25
C VAL A 86 2.28 -2.05 0.81
N LYS A 87 1.23 -1.24 0.66
CA LYS A 87 0.72 -0.83 -0.65
C LYS A 87 1.63 0.19 -1.35
N ASP A 88 2.07 1.20 -0.61
CA ASP A 88 3.04 2.19 -1.06
C ASP A 88 3.99 2.47 0.08
N LYS A 89 5.22 1.96 -0.06
CA LYS A 89 6.25 2.07 0.97
C LYS A 89 6.74 3.51 1.18
N ASN A 90 6.48 4.43 0.27
CA ASN A 90 6.89 5.83 0.42
C ASN A 90 5.74 6.71 0.92
N GLN A 91 4.64 6.11 1.37
CA GLN A 91 3.44 6.82 1.79
C GLN A 91 2.98 6.42 3.19
N PHE A 92 2.53 7.41 3.97
CA PHE A 92 1.69 7.18 5.14
C PHE A 92 0.41 8.03 5.04
N VAL A 93 -0.58 7.69 5.85
CA VAL A 93 -1.88 8.37 5.88
C VAL A 93 -2.12 8.97 7.26
N GLU A 94 -2.49 10.24 7.29
CA GLU A 94 -2.97 10.93 8.48
C GLU A 94 -4.51 10.95 8.45
N LYS A 95 -5.14 10.30 9.43
CA LYS A 95 -6.59 10.21 9.57
C LYS A 95 -7.18 11.55 10.05
N VAL A 96 -8.16 12.04 9.32
CA VAL A 96 -8.83 13.33 9.58
C VAL A 96 -10.34 13.24 9.38
N SER A 97 -11.09 14.16 9.99
CA SER A 97 -12.54 14.30 9.81
C SER A 97 -12.88 14.94 8.48
N ASP A 98 -14.16 14.96 8.15
CA ASP A 98 -14.68 15.67 6.98
C ASP A 98 -14.32 17.16 7.01
N GLU A 99 -14.24 17.73 8.21
CA GLU A 99 -13.83 19.11 8.49
C GLU A 99 -12.31 19.30 8.47
N GLY A 100 -11.53 18.24 8.30
CA GLY A 100 -10.06 18.26 8.28
C GLY A 100 -9.40 18.20 9.67
N ASN A 101 -10.16 17.97 10.74
CA ASN A 101 -9.62 17.85 12.09
C ASN A 101 -9.01 16.45 12.31
N ARG A 102 -7.90 16.34 13.04
CA ARG A 102 -7.30 15.04 13.37
C ARG A 102 -8.29 14.14 14.09
N ILE A 103 -8.50 12.93 13.56
CA ILE A 103 -9.32 11.90 14.19
C ILE A 103 -8.41 10.84 14.79
N TRP A 104 -8.70 10.51 16.04
CA TRP A 104 -8.09 9.39 16.75
C TRP A 104 -8.99 8.17 16.60
N ASP A 105 -8.40 7.04 16.22
CA ASP A 105 -9.17 5.82 16.03
C ASP A 105 -9.41 5.12 17.38
N ALA A 106 -10.67 5.16 17.84
CA ALA A 106 -11.08 4.58 19.12
C ALA A 106 -11.10 3.05 19.14
N GLU A 107 -11.29 2.37 18.00
CA GLU A 107 -11.20 0.90 17.95
C GLU A 107 -9.76 0.42 18.17
N ILE A 108 -8.82 1.31 17.90
CA ILE A 108 -7.39 1.06 17.91
C ILE A 108 -6.76 1.44 19.26
N THR A 109 -7.44 2.24 20.09
CA THR A 109 -6.98 2.55 21.45
C THR A 109 -6.95 1.34 22.38
N ASP A 110 -7.64 0.25 22.04
CA ASP A 110 -7.52 -1.02 22.78
C ASP A 110 -6.27 -1.82 22.35
N ILE A 111 -5.75 -1.56 21.15
CA ILE A 111 -4.55 -2.20 20.61
C ILE A 111 -3.29 -1.44 21.03
N TYR A 112 -3.36 -0.11 21.04
CA TYR A 112 -2.25 0.80 21.27
C TYR A 112 -2.46 1.68 22.50
N LYS A 113 -1.37 2.10 23.13
CA LYS A 113 -1.46 3.07 24.22
C LYS A 113 -1.55 4.46 23.63
N GLY A 114 -2.65 5.17 23.91
CA GLY A 114 -2.80 6.57 23.53
C GLY A 114 -3.43 6.79 22.17
N ARG A 115 -3.45 8.07 21.78
CA ARG A 115 -4.14 8.58 20.60
C ARG A 115 -3.19 8.55 19.41
N ARG A 116 -3.55 7.82 18.34
CA ARG A 116 -2.77 7.70 17.09
C ARG A 116 -3.61 8.00 15.87
N ASN A 117 -3.05 8.71 14.90
CA ASN A 117 -3.75 9.14 13.68
C ASN A 117 -2.93 8.93 12.40
N CYS A 118 -1.64 8.63 12.49
CA CYS A 118 -0.80 8.31 11.33
C CYS A 118 -0.68 6.79 11.19
N PHE A 119 -0.99 6.26 10.01
CA PHE A 119 -0.91 4.82 9.73
C PHE A 119 -0.33 4.54 8.35
N VAL A 120 0.12 3.30 8.15
CA VAL A 120 0.54 2.79 6.84
C VAL A 120 -0.53 1.87 6.26
N ASP A 121 -0.84 2.04 4.98
CA ASP A 121 -1.80 1.20 4.25
C ASP A 121 -1.13 -0.13 3.89
N THR A 122 -1.44 -1.17 4.65
CA THR A 122 -0.81 -2.49 4.54
C THR A 122 -1.84 -3.60 4.72
N ALA A 123 -1.61 -4.71 4.02
CA ALA A 123 -2.31 -5.96 4.33
C ALA A 123 -1.92 -6.47 5.72
N TYR A 124 -2.81 -7.24 6.33
CA TYR A 124 -2.62 -7.83 7.65
C TYR A 124 -3.14 -9.26 7.72
N ILE A 125 -2.67 -10.01 8.72
CA ILE A 125 -3.06 -11.41 8.93
C ILE A 125 -4.10 -11.49 10.04
N LEU A 126 -5.25 -12.09 9.75
CA LEU A 126 -6.30 -12.40 10.73
C LEU A 126 -6.58 -13.90 10.71
N ASN A 127 -6.31 -14.57 11.83
CA ASN A 127 -6.53 -16.02 11.96
C ASN A 127 -5.87 -16.86 10.84
N GLY A 128 -4.71 -16.42 10.35
CA GLY A 128 -3.95 -17.09 9.29
C GLY A 128 -4.31 -16.66 7.86
N GLU A 129 -5.27 -15.75 7.68
CA GLU A 129 -5.68 -15.25 6.36
C GLU A 129 -5.30 -13.78 6.15
N PHE A 130 -4.94 -13.41 4.93
CA PHE A 130 -4.74 -12.01 4.58
C PHE A 130 -6.03 -11.23 4.44
N LYS A 131 -5.98 -9.98 4.91
CA LYS A 131 -7.07 -9.01 4.85
C LYS A 131 -6.50 -7.63 4.50
N THR A 132 -7.32 -6.83 3.82
CA THR A 132 -7.00 -5.46 3.36
C THR A 132 -8.13 -4.47 3.68
N ASP A 133 -9.13 -4.93 4.42
CA ASP A 133 -10.39 -4.23 4.69
C ASP A 133 -10.31 -3.22 5.84
N LYS A 134 -9.24 -3.28 6.65
CA LYS A 134 -9.08 -2.49 7.87
C LYS A 134 -7.67 -1.96 8.03
N GLN A 135 -7.59 -0.81 8.70
CA GLN A 135 -6.36 -0.12 9.02
C GLN A 135 -5.98 -0.45 10.45
N TYR A 136 -4.88 -1.16 10.66
CA TYR A 136 -4.43 -1.52 12.02
C TYR A 136 -3.06 -0.95 12.39
N CYS A 137 -2.28 -0.44 11.44
CA CYS A 137 -0.85 -0.17 11.62
C CYS A 137 -0.58 1.32 11.87
N TYR A 138 -0.89 1.79 13.08
CA TYR A 138 -0.75 3.19 13.47
C TYR A 138 0.54 3.45 14.24
N TYR A 139 1.34 4.40 13.79
CA TYR A 139 2.57 4.82 14.45
C TYR A 139 2.28 5.60 15.74
N ASP A 140 3.13 5.43 16.76
CA ASP A 140 3.08 6.25 17.97
C ASP A 140 3.63 7.67 17.76
N ILE A 141 4.39 7.84 16.68
CA ILE A 141 5.04 9.10 16.33
C ILE A 141 4.39 9.72 15.10
N ASN A 142 4.51 11.04 14.98
CA ASN A 142 4.34 11.70 13.71
C ASN A 142 5.60 11.47 12.86
N PRO A 143 5.51 10.87 11.66
CA PRO A 143 6.68 10.64 10.80
C PRO A 143 7.56 11.87 10.53
N TYR A 144 6.97 13.08 10.51
CA TYR A 144 7.72 14.32 10.34
C TYR A 144 8.65 14.65 11.51
N GLU A 145 8.36 14.13 12.71
CA GLU A 145 9.16 14.37 13.91
C GLU A 145 10.38 13.43 14.00
N LEU A 146 10.40 12.38 13.17
CA LEU A 146 11.45 11.37 13.18
C LEU A 146 12.84 11.95 12.86
N ILE A 147 12.89 13.00 12.04
CA ILE A 147 14.13 13.69 11.62
C ILE A 147 14.82 14.37 12.82
N GLY A 148 14.08 14.72 13.86
CA GLY A 148 14.63 15.31 15.10
C GLY A 148 14.97 14.28 16.17
N MET A 149 14.64 12.99 15.98
CA MET A 149 14.89 11.96 16.97
C MET A 149 16.36 11.58 17.01
N LYS A 150 16.90 11.39 18.22
CA LYS A 150 18.26 10.91 18.40
C LYS A 150 18.30 9.40 18.21
N VAL A 151 19.30 8.94 17.46
CA VAL A 151 19.66 7.52 17.41
C VAL A 151 20.01 7.05 18.82
N GLU A 152 19.48 5.89 19.18
CA GLU A 152 19.67 5.30 20.50
C GLU A 152 21.13 4.89 20.73
N THR A 153 21.55 4.90 21.99
CA THR A 153 22.89 4.44 22.38
C THR A 153 23.06 2.95 22.09
N ALA A 154 24.31 2.49 21.90
CA ALA A 154 24.60 1.05 21.71
C ALA A 154 24.01 0.20 22.85
N SER A 155 24.14 0.64 24.11
CA SER A 155 23.53 -0.02 25.26
C SER A 155 21.99 -0.01 25.23
N GLY A 156 21.38 1.05 24.72
CA GLY A 156 19.93 1.13 24.55
C GLY A 156 19.43 0.18 23.47
N ILE A 157 20.15 0.06 22.35
CA ILE A 157 19.87 -0.91 21.28
C ILE A 157 20.05 -2.34 21.78
N GLU A 158 21.09 -2.63 22.56
CA GLU A 158 21.29 -3.95 23.19
C GLU A 158 20.15 -4.28 24.16
N PHE A 159 19.73 -3.32 24.99
CA PHE A 159 18.60 -3.50 25.89
C PHE A 159 17.29 -3.75 25.13
N TYR A 160 17.05 -3.01 24.05
CA TYR A 160 15.90 -3.23 23.17
C TYR A 160 15.92 -4.64 22.58
N ASN A 161 17.06 -5.08 22.02
CA ASN A 161 17.22 -6.42 21.46
C ASN A 161 17.04 -7.52 22.52
N TYR A 162 17.51 -7.29 23.74
CA TYR A 162 17.28 -8.19 24.88
C TYR A 162 15.78 -8.29 25.22
N ALA A 163 15.09 -7.16 25.34
CA ALA A 163 13.65 -7.12 25.60
C ALA A 163 12.85 -7.80 24.48
N PHE A 164 13.22 -7.53 23.22
CA PHE A 164 12.67 -8.15 22.03
C PHE A 164 12.80 -9.67 22.09
N LYS A 165 14.01 -10.18 22.35
CA LYS A 165 14.29 -11.61 22.51
C LYS A 165 13.54 -12.23 23.70
N ALA A 166 13.40 -11.52 24.82
CA ALA A 166 12.66 -12.01 25.98
C ALA A 166 11.17 -12.17 25.68
N ARG A 167 10.59 -11.28 24.85
CA ARG A 167 9.17 -11.30 24.49
C ARG A 167 8.83 -12.29 23.38
N LEU A 168 9.74 -12.47 22.42
CA LEU A 168 9.53 -13.33 21.24
C LEU A 168 10.45 -14.57 21.24
N GLY A 169 11.01 -14.94 22.40
CA GLY A 169 12.01 -16.00 22.51
C GLY A 169 11.55 -17.36 21.99
N TYR A 170 10.25 -17.67 22.11
CA TYR A 170 9.66 -18.88 21.56
C TYR A 170 9.62 -18.91 20.02
N GLU A 171 9.65 -17.73 19.37
CA GLU A 171 9.69 -17.62 17.91
C GLU A 171 11.08 -17.85 17.38
N ILE A 172 12.10 -17.46 18.15
CA ILE A 172 13.51 -17.70 17.79
C ILE A 172 13.79 -19.19 17.69
N SER A 173 13.23 -20.02 18.58
CA SER A 173 13.38 -21.49 18.49
C SER A 173 12.69 -22.12 17.28
N ASN A 174 11.69 -21.45 16.71
CA ASN A 174 10.92 -21.93 15.55
C ASN A 174 11.09 -21.01 14.34
N PHE A 175 12.18 -20.24 14.29
CA PHE A 175 12.35 -19.15 13.34
C PHE A 175 12.19 -19.62 11.90
N GLU A 176 12.89 -20.67 11.50
CA GLU A 176 12.84 -21.19 10.13
C GLU A 176 11.43 -21.62 9.72
N LYS A 177 10.73 -22.36 10.60
CA LYS A 177 9.35 -22.77 10.34
C LYS A 177 8.42 -21.56 10.20
N ARG A 178 8.51 -20.59 11.11
CA ARG A 178 7.68 -19.38 11.07
C ARG A 178 7.95 -18.54 9.84
N THR A 179 9.22 -18.40 9.45
CA THR A 179 9.60 -17.72 8.21
C THR A 179 8.92 -18.38 7.02
N ASN A 180 9.00 -19.72 6.91
CA ASN A 180 8.35 -20.45 5.82
C ASN A 180 6.83 -20.28 5.87
N ASP A 181 6.20 -20.46 7.04
CA ASP A 181 4.76 -20.29 7.21
C ASP A 181 4.31 -18.89 6.75
N TYR A 182 5.03 -17.82 7.13
CA TYR A 182 4.69 -16.46 6.66
C TYR A 182 4.99 -16.24 5.19
N MET A 183 6.11 -16.75 4.68
CA MET A 183 6.49 -16.60 3.28
C MET A 183 5.49 -17.29 2.37
N ASP A 184 5.01 -18.49 2.71
CA ASP A 184 4.01 -19.21 1.92
C ASP A 184 2.72 -18.39 1.79
N ILE A 185 2.24 -17.85 2.91
CA ILE A 185 1.03 -17.02 2.92
C ILE A 185 1.28 -15.72 2.12
N VAL A 186 2.44 -15.05 2.30
CA VAL A 186 2.76 -13.80 1.58
C VAL A 186 2.88 -14.04 0.08
N VAL A 187 3.49 -15.15 -0.34
CA VAL A 187 3.59 -15.55 -1.74
C VAL A 187 2.20 -15.76 -2.33
N GLU A 188 1.29 -16.42 -1.62
CA GLU A 188 -0.10 -16.57 -2.05
C GLU A 188 -0.77 -15.21 -2.26
N TYR A 189 -0.67 -14.31 -1.28
CA TYR A 189 -1.23 -12.95 -1.37
C TYR A 189 -0.67 -12.14 -2.54
N VAL A 190 0.66 -12.11 -2.68
CA VAL A 190 1.32 -11.38 -3.78
C VAL A 190 0.95 -12.00 -5.13
N SER A 191 0.84 -13.32 -5.21
CA SER A 191 0.40 -14.00 -6.44
C SER A 191 -1.02 -13.58 -6.83
N THR A 192 -1.96 -13.52 -5.87
CA THR A 192 -3.33 -13.04 -6.13
C THR A 192 -3.35 -11.58 -6.59
N LEU A 193 -2.49 -10.71 -6.04
CA LEU A 193 -2.37 -9.33 -6.53
C LEU A 193 -1.86 -9.28 -7.97
N MET A 194 -0.81 -10.05 -8.28
CA MET A 194 -0.24 -10.11 -9.63
C MET A 194 -1.23 -10.66 -10.65
N GLU A 195 -2.01 -11.68 -10.30
CA GLU A 195 -3.08 -12.21 -11.15
C GLU A 195 -4.13 -11.14 -11.46
N LYS A 196 -4.57 -10.40 -10.45
CA LYS A 196 -5.53 -9.31 -10.63
C LYS A 196 -4.98 -8.19 -11.52
N GLU A 197 -3.73 -7.77 -11.28
CA GLU A 197 -3.06 -6.76 -12.13
C GLU A 197 -2.93 -7.26 -13.58
N LEU A 198 -2.64 -8.55 -13.78
CA LEU A 198 -2.55 -9.17 -15.09
C LEU A 198 -3.90 -9.19 -15.82
N ASP A 199 -4.98 -9.49 -15.10
CA ASP A 199 -6.35 -9.44 -15.65
C ASP A 199 -6.72 -8.02 -16.08
N GLU A 200 -6.41 -7.01 -15.25
CA GLU A 200 -6.62 -5.60 -15.57
C GLU A 200 -5.83 -5.16 -16.81
N ILE A 201 -4.56 -5.56 -16.93
CA ILE A 201 -3.72 -5.28 -18.10
C ILE A 201 -4.27 -5.99 -19.35
N SER A 202 -4.72 -7.24 -19.20
CA SER A 202 -5.28 -8.03 -20.31
C SER A 202 -6.56 -7.40 -20.86
N ALA A 203 -7.44 -6.89 -19.99
CA ALA A 203 -8.64 -6.15 -20.38
C ALA A 203 -8.28 -4.87 -21.16
N ILE A 204 -7.28 -4.10 -20.70
CA ILE A 204 -6.80 -2.90 -21.41
C ILE A 204 -6.27 -3.26 -22.79
N GLU A 205 -5.52 -4.35 -22.92
CA GLU A 205 -4.97 -4.77 -24.22
C GLU A 205 -6.07 -5.24 -25.18
N GLU A 206 -7.07 -5.98 -24.70
CA GLU A 206 -8.23 -6.35 -25.51
C GLU A 206 -8.98 -5.11 -26.03
N ASP A 207 -9.20 -4.12 -25.17
CA ASP A 207 -9.85 -2.86 -25.52
C ASP A 207 -9.06 -2.10 -26.61
N LYS A 208 -7.73 -2.05 -26.50
CA LYS A 208 -6.86 -1.46 -27.53
C LYS A 208 -7.00 -2.18 -28.87
N GLN A 209 -7.00 -3.52 -28.87
CA GLN A 209 -7.18 -4.30 -30.08
C GLN A 209 -8.56 -4.07 -30.71
N ASN A 210 -9.60 -3.93 -29.89
CA ASN A 210 -10.95 -3.61 -30.35
C ASN A 210 -11.03 -2.20 -30.95
N LEU A 211 -10.36 -1.22 -30.36
CA LEU A 211 -10.24 0.13 -30.93
C LEU A 211 -9.53 0.11 -32.28
N ILE A 212 -8.40 -0.60 -32.42
CA ILE A 212 -7.68 -0.74 -33.70
C ILE A 212 -8.58 -1.36 -34.77
N LYS A 213 -9.33 -2.42 -34.42
CA LYS A 213 -10.31 -3.03 -35.35
C LYS A 213 -11.39 -2.04 -35.76
N LEU A 214 -11.89 -1.23 -34.82
CA LEU A 214 -12.90 -0.21 -35.10
C LEU A 214 -12.38 0.91 -36.01
N VAL A 215 -11.17 1.41 -35.76
CA VAL A 215 -10.52 2.42 -36.62
C VAL A 215 -10.32 1.88 -38.03
N LYS A 216 -9.81 0.65 -38.18
CA LYS A 216 -9.69 -0.02 -39.49
C LYS A 216 -11.05 -0.17 -40.18
N PHE A 217 -12.10 -0.50 -39.44
CA PHE A 217 -13.46 -0.59 -39.98
C PHE A 217 -13.96 0.77 -40.47
N TYR A 218 -13.77 1.84 -39.68
CA TYR A 218 -14.10 3.21 -40.06
C TYR A 218 -13.37 3.64 -41.35
N ASP A 219 -12.05 3.47 -41.40
CA ASP A 219 -11.23 3.82 -42.57
C ASP A 219 -11.67 3.08 -43.85
N SER A 220 -12.16 1.85 -43.69
CA SER A 220 -12.64 1.02 -44.81
C SER A 220 -14.04 1.39 -45.33
N LYS A 221 -14.81 2.22 -44.60
CA LYS A 221 -16.21 2.53 -44.90
C LYS A 221 -16.42 4.01 -45.20
N LYS A 222 -16.59 4.31 -46.49
CA LYS A 222 -16.76 5.65 -47.09
C LYS A 222 -17.94 6.52 -46.57
N TYR A 223 -18.77 6.03 -45.63
CA TYR A 223 -20.00 6.69 -45.16
C TYR A 223 -20.26 6.58 -43.65
N MET A 224 -19.27 6.12 -42.87
CA MET A 224 -19.43 6.05 -41.41
C MET A 224 -19.20 7.46 -40.83
N ASN A 225 -20.19 8.01 -40.12
CA ASN A 225 -20.04 9.30 -39.45
C ASN A 225 -19.61 9.10 -37.98
N CYS A 226 -19.13 10.17 -37.34
CA CYS A 226 -18.63 10.16 -35.97
C CYS A 226 -19.66 9.63 -34.97
N ASP A 227 -20.94 9.98 -35.15
CA ASP A 227 -22.03 9.55 -34.27
C ASP A 227 -22.19 8.01 -34.28
N LEU A 228 -22.11 7.38 -35.45
CA LEU A 228 -22.19 5.92 -35.57
C LEU A 228 -20.97 5.23 -34.95
N PHE A 229 -19.80 5.83 -35.10
CA PHE A 229 -18.55 5.35 -34.48
C PHE A 229 -18.67 5.40 -32.95
N GLU A 230 -19.18 6.50 -32.42
CA GLU A 230 -19.35 6.72 -30.99
C GLU A 230 -20.38 5.77 -30.38
N VAL A 231 -21.50 5.52 -31.07
CA VAL A 231 -22.49 4.53 -30.65
C VAL A 231 -21.89 3.13 -30.62
N ILE A 232 -21.11 2.74 -31.63
CA ILE A 232 -20.44 1.42 -31.66
C ILE A 232 -19.40 1.31 -30.55
N TYR A 233 -18.58 2.34 -30.35
CA TYR A 233 -17.57 2.34 -29.30
C TYR A 233 -18.22 2.25 -27.92
N ASN A 234 -19.19 3.12 -27.61
CA ASN A 234 -19.82 3.19 -26.28
C ASN A 234 -20.70 1.97 -25.95
N ASN A 235 -21.33 1.32 -26.93
CA ASN A 235 -22.28 0.22 -26.66
C ASN A 235 -21.72 -1.17 -26.92
N ILE A 236 -20.63 -1.30 -27.70
CA ILE A 236 -20.10 -2.61 -28.12
C ILE A 236 -18.68 -2.85 -27.59
N ILE A 237 -17.86 -1.80 -27.50
CA ILE A 237 -16.44 -1.92 -27.09
C ILE A 237 -16.24 -1.53 -25.62
N ARG A 238 -16.87 -0.43 -25.17
CA ARG A 238 -16.64 0.23 -23.87
C ARG A 238 -17.33 -0.43 -22.67
N ALA A 239 -17.58 -1.73 -22.65
CA ALA A 239 -18.23 -2.39 -21.50
C ALA A 239 -17.32 -2.50 -20.24
N SER A 240 -16.31 -1.65 -20.10
CA SER A 240 -15.34 -1.60 -18.99
C SER A 240 -15.06 -0.13 -18.62
N ASP A 241 -15.26 0.22 -17.34
CA ASP A 241 -15.26 1.60 -16.80
C ASP A 241 -13.90 2.33 -16.81
N ALA A 242 -12.84 1.76 -17.41
CA ALA A 242 -11.45 2.14 -17.17
C ALA A 242 -10.99 3.51 -17.76
N PHE A 243 -11.70 4.08 -18.75
CA PHE A 243 -11.22 5.26 -19.50
C PHE A 243 -12.14 6.50 -19.45
N ALA A 244 -13.20 6.49 -18.63
CA ALA A 244 -14.10 7.63 -18.48
C ALA A 244 -13.40 9.00 -18.23
N PRO A 245 -12.27 9.10 -17.48
CA PRO A 245 -11.60 10.39 -17.23
C PRO A 245 -10.93 11.01 -18.46
N TYR A 246 -10.51 10.20 -19.44
CA TYR A 246 -9.77 10.68 -20.62
C TYR A 246 -10.71 11.22 -21.71
N LEU A 247 -11.98 10.85 -21.65
CA LEU A 247 -13.01 11.27 -22.60
C LEU A 247 -13.73 12.56 -22.19
N ALA A 248 -13.70 12.94 -20.90
CA ALA A 248 -14.27 14.20 -20.43
C ALA A 248 -13.65 15.45 -21.10
N ASN A 249 -12.47 15.30 -21.73
CA ASN A 249 -11.81 16.36 -22.49
C ASN A 249 -12.10 16.32 -24.00
N MET A 250 -12.78 15.29 -24.52
CA MET A 250 -13.12 15.18 -25.94
C MET A 250 -14.47 15.84 -26.30
N ASP A 251 -15.37 16.03 -25.33
CA ASP A 251 -16.65 16.73 -25.52
C ASP A 251 -16.52 18.22 -25.93
N LEU A 252 -15.29 18.77 -25.92
CA LEU A 252 -14.98 20.16 -26.29
C LEU A 252 -14.16 20.28 -27.59
N ALA A 253 -13.82 19.17 -28.25
CA ALA A 253 -12.88 19.16 -29.36
C ALA A 253 -13.60 19.24 -30.72
N ASN A 254 -13.14 20.15 -31.59
CA ASN A 254 -13.63 20.27 -32.96
C ASN A 254 -13.20 19.04 -33.78
N ARG A 255 -13.89 18.75 -34.89
CA ARG A 255 -13.72 17.50 -35.66
C ARG A 255 -12.26 17.23 -36.10
N ASP A 256 -11.49 18.28 -36.35
CA ASP A 256 -10.07 18.22 -36.70
C ASP A 256 -9.15 17.84 -35.53
N ASP A 257 -9.54 18.19 -34.30
CA ASP A 257 -8.77 17.88 -33.08
C ASP A 257 -8.91 16.40 -32.68
N VAL A 258 -10.08 15.81 -32.94
CA VAL A 258 -10.32 14.36 -32.78
C VAL A 258 -9.49 13.56 -33.79
N ASP A 259 -9.46 13.98 -35.06
CA ASP A 259 -8.66 13.34 -36.12
C ASP A 259 -7.14 13.43 -35.80
N LYS A 260 -6.70 14.53 -35.18
CA LYS A 260 -5.33 14.71 -34.69
C LYS A 260 -5.02 13.83 -33.47
N ALA A 261 -5.94 13.71 -32.53
CA ALA A 261 -5.78 12.86 -31.34
C ALA A 261 -5.70 11.38 -31.71
N ILE A 262 -6.56 10.92 -32.63
CA ILE A 262 -6.52 9.55 -33.18
C ILE A 262 -5.17 9.29 -33.85
N ARG A 263 -4.68 10.21 -34.70
CA ARG A 263 -3.37 10.07 -35.34
C ARG A 263 -2.22 10.10 -34.34
N ALA A 264 -2.30 10.92 -33.29
CA ALA A 264 -1.28 10.98 -32.25
C ALA A 264 -1.17 9.64 -31.50
N VAL A 265 -2.31 9.05 -31.12
CA VAL A 265 -2.37 7.72 -30.46
C VAL A 265 -1.81 6.63 -31.38
N VAL A 266 -2.14 6.65 -32.67
CA VAL A 266 -1.63 5.68 -33.66
C VAL A 266 -0.12 5.82 -33.89
N VAL A 267 0.47 7.01 -33.73
CA VAL A 267 1.90 7.28 -33.92
C VAL A 267 2.72 7.04 -32.64
N SER A 268 2.08 7.04 -31.47
CA SER A 268 2.71 6.75 -30.17
C SER A 268 2.64 5.27 -29.74
N LEU A 269 2.07 4.40 -30.58
CA LEU A 269 2.12 2.93 -30.49
C LEU A 269 3.27 2.39 -31.34
#